data_AF-A0A2D5K844-F1
#
_entry.id   AF-A0A2D5K844-F1
#
_cell.length_a   1.000
_cell.length_b   1.000
_cell.length_c   1.000
_cell.angle_alpha   90.00
_cell.angle_beta   90.00
_cell.angle_gamma   90.00
#
_symmetry.space_group_name_H-M   'P 1'
#
loop_
_entity.id
_entity.type
_entity.pdbx_description
1 polymer ?
#
loop_
_entity_poly.entity_id
_entity_poly.type
_entity_poly.pdbx_seq_one_letter_code
_entity_poly.pdbx_strand_id
1 'polypeptide(L)' 'MEMIKFEGKEYPTLLLNFPFGERQISTEKLNDNLMNTDGSYVSENARYIDEKIFYFVNEENLKLDKAKLAQLILSEI' A
#
# COMPACT_ATOMS: atom_id res chain seq x y z
N MET A 1 -6.95 9.41 7.12
CA MET A 1 -6.42 8.08 6.79
C MET A 1 -7.60 7.28 6.28
N GLU A 2 -7.49 6.69 5.10
CA GLU A 2 -8.56 5.90 4.49
C GLU A 2 -8.28 4.41 4.70
N MET A 3 -9.31 3.57 4.57
CA MET A 3 -9.18 2.12 4.74
C MET A 3 -9.63 1.41 3.47
N ILE A 4 -8.85 0.43 3.02
CA ILE A 4 -9.27 -0.54 2.01
C ILE A 4 -9.89 -1.73 2.72
N LYS A 5 -11.03 -2.19 2.23
CA LYS A 5 -11.67 -3.43 2.67
C LYS A 5 -11.35 -4.54 1.70
N PHE A 6 -10.77 -5.62 2.19
CA PHE A 6 -10.47 -6.81 1.40
C PHE A 6 -10.72 -8.06 2.24
N GLU A 7 -11.56 -8.97 1.74
CA GLU A 7 -11.97 -10.22 2.42
C GLU A 7 -12.42 -10.02 3.87
N GLY A 8 -13.19 -8.96 4.14
CA GLY A 8 -13.70 -8.65 5.48
C GLY A 8 -12.65 -8.08 6.45
N LYS A 9 -11.41 -7.87 6.01
CA LYS A 9 -10.36 -7.17 6.75
C LYS A 9 -10.22 -5.73 6.27
N GLU A 10 -9.76 -4.85 7.15
CA GLU A 10 -9.50 -3.44 6.84
C GLU A 10 -8.00 -3.14 6.89
N TYR A 11 -7.52 -2.40 5.90
CA TYR A 11 -6.11 -2.06 5.74
C TYR A 11 -5.95 -0.55 5.62
N PRO A 12 -5.07 0.08 6.41
CA PRO A 12 -4.87 1.51 6.34
C PRO A 12 -4.18 1.90 5.03
N THR A 13 -4.60 3.05 4.51
CA THR A 13 -4.00 3.67 3.34
C THR A 13 -3.77 5.15 3.57
N LEU A 14 -2.70 5.64 2.96
CA LEU A 14 -2.34 7.05 2.97
C LEU A 14 -2.12 7.54 1.56
N LEU A 15 -2.58 8.76 1.34
CA LEU A 15 -2.34 9.51 0.14
C LEU A 15 -1.14 10.44 0.38
N LEU A 16 -0.10 10.27 -0.43
CA LEU A 16 1.17 10.99 -0.34
C LEU A 16 1.46 11.74 -1.64
N ASN A 17 2.05 12.92 -1.51
CA ASN A 17 2.51 13.72 -2.64
C ASN A 17 3.96 13.38 -2.95
N PHE A 18 4.20 12.84 -4.15
CA PHE A 18 5.51 12.61 -4.71
C PHE A 18 5.80 13.61 -5.85
N PRO A 19 7.05 13.77 -6.30
CA PRO A 19 7.39 14.65 -7.44
C PRO A 19 6.62 14.32 -8.73
N PHE A 20 6.19 13.08 -8.90
CA PHE A 20 5.40 12.57 -10.04
C PHE A 20 3.89 12.49 -9.76
N GLY A 21 3.43 13.21 -8.73
CA GLY A 21 2.03 13.36 -8.38
C GLY A 21 1.62 12.59 -7.12
N GLU A 22 0.33 12.67 -6.84
CA GLU A 22 -0.27 12.03 -5.69
C GLU A 22 -0.38 10.51 -5.89
N ARG A 23 -0.02 9.74 -4.87
CA ARG A 23 -0.06 8.27 -4.90
C ARG A 23 -0.60 7.72 -3.60
N GLN A 24 -1.37 6.64 -3.73
CA GLN A 24 -1.88 5.88 -2.60
C GLN A 24 -0.86 4.82 -2.19
N ILE A 25 -0.59 4.72 -0.90
CA ILE A 25 0.25 3.69 -0.32
C ILE A 25 -0.56 2.88 0.69
N SER A 26 -0.13 1.65 0.96
CA SER A 26 -0.72 0.79 1.98
C SER A 26 0.35 -0.05 2.68
N THR A 27 -0.06 -1.09 3.42
CA THR A 27 0.83 -1.90 4.22
C THR A 27 1.25 -3.18 3.50
N GLU A 28 2.45 -3.67 3.81
CA GLU A 28 2.92 -5.00 3.39
C GLU A 28 1.89 -6.10 3.72
N LYS A 29 1.20 -5.96 4.86
CA LYS A 29 0.12 -6.86 5.26
C LYS A 29 -1.04 -6.88 4.26
N LEU A 30 -1.37 -5.77 3.59
CA LEU A 30 -2.36 -5.79 2.50
C LEU A 30 -1.81 -6.64 1.36
N ASN A 31 -0.60 -6.35 0.87
CA ASN A 31 0.05 -7.10 -0.21
C ASN A 31 0.08 -8.61 0.05
N ASP A 32 0.43 -9.04 1.26
CA ASP A 32 0.44 -10.45 1.65
C ASP A 32 -0.93 -11.13 1.52
N ASN A 33 -2.02 -10.39 1.75
CA ASN A 33 -3.38 -10.92 1.58
C ASN A 33 -3.88 -10.82 0.13
N LEU A 34 -3.25 -9.99 -0.72
CA LEU A 34 -3.58 -9.92 -2.14
C LEU A 34 -2.95 -11.08 -2.94
N MET A 35 -1.92 -11.71 -2.40
CA MET A 35 -1.10 -12.71 -3.08
C MET A 35 -1.31 -14.14 -2.54
N ASN A 36 -1.35 -15.11 -3.44
CA ASN A 36 -1.17 -16.53 -3.13
C ASN A 36 0.30 -16.85 -2.86
N THR A 37 0.56 -18.03 -2.29
CA THR A 37 1.92 -18.53 -2.01
C THR A 37 2.80 -18.72 -3.25
N ASP A 38 2.19 -18.84 -4.43
CA ASP A 38 2.89 -18.97 -5.71
C ASP A 38 3.18 -17.61 -6.37
N GLY A 39 2.81 -16.50 -5.72
CA GLY A 39 2.97 -15.14 -6.23
C GLY A 39 1.87 -14.68 -7.19
N SER A 40 0.85 -15.48 -7.44
CA SER A 40 -0.34 -15.06 -8.19
C SER A 40 -1.32 -14.27 -7.30
N TYR A 41 -2.20 -13.45 -7.87
CA TYR A 41 -3.25 -12.79 -7.09
C TYR A 41 -4.30 -13.79 -6.61
N VAL A 42 -4.79 -13.63 -5.38
CA VAL A 42 -5.86 -14.48 -4.82
C VAL A 42 -7.19 -14.30 -5.55
N SER A 43 -7.38 -13.15 -6.23
CA SER A 43 -8.54 -12.86 -7.07
C SER A 43 -8.28 -11.68 -8.03
N GLU A 44 -9.13 -11.49 -9.04
CA GLU A 44 -9.09 -10.28 -9.87
C GLU A 44 -9.32 -9.01 -9.05
N ASN A 45 -10.17 -9.07 -8.02
CA ASN A 45 -10.34 -7.94 -7.09
C ASN A 45 -9.04 -7.60 -6.35
N ALA A 46 -8.26 -8.61 -5.98
CA ALA A 46 -6.96 -8.39 -5.35
C ALA A 46 -6.00 -7.65 -6.29
N ARG A 47 -5.95 -8.07 -7.55
CA ARG A 47 -5.20 -7.39 -8.61
C ARG A 47 -5.65 -5.93 -8.79
N TYR A 48 -6.96 -5.67 -8.87
CA TYR A 48 -7.49 -4.31 -8.99
C TYR A 48 -7.16 -3.41 -7.80
N ILE A 49 -6.97 -3.99 -6.61
CA ILE A 49 -6.52 -3.25 -5.43
C ILE A 49 -5.03 -2.95 -5.54
N ASP A 50 -4.22 -3.96 -5.87
CA ASP A 50 -2.77 -3.80 -6.05
C ASP A 50 -2.43 -2.70 -7.06
N GLU A 51 -3.08 -2.72 -8.23
CA GLU A 51 -2.87 -1.73 -9.30
C GLU A 51 -3.17 -0.27 -8.86
N LYS A 52 -3.87 -0.06 -7.75
CA LYS A 52 -4.13 1.27 -7.17
C LYS A 52 -3.09 1.69 -6.13
N ILE A 53 -2.37 0.74 -5.56
CA ILE A 53 -1.36 0.98 -4.53
C ILE A 53 0.00 1.15 -5.20
N PHE A 54 0.61 2.31 -4.97
CA PHE A 54 1.92 2.62 -5.50
C PHE A 54 3.06 1.92 -4.75
N TYR A 55 2.93 1.80 -3.44
CA TYR A 55 3.95 1.20 -2.59
C TYR A 55 3.36 0.61 -1.33
N PHE A 56 3.94 -0.49 -0.86
CA PHE A 56 3.60 -1.14 0.40
C PHE A 56 4.71 -0.91 1.42
N VAL A 57 4.34 -0.43 2.61
CA VAL A 57 5.28 -0.16 3.70
C VAL A 57 4.95 -0.98 4.94
N ASN A 58 5.92 -1.14 5.83
CA ASN A 58 5.63 -1.64 7.16
C ASN A 58 4.61 -0.73 7.90
N GLU A 59 3.70 -1.32 8.67
CA GLU A 59 2.61 -0.57 9.32
C GLU A 59 3.13 0.49 10.31
N GLU A 60 4.29 0.25 10.91
CA GLU A 60 4.97 1.22 11.79
C GLU A 60 5.38 2.49 11.04
N ASN A 61 5.74 2.39 9.75
CA ASN A 61 6.13 3.51 8.93
C ASN A 61 4.95 4.45 8.61
N LEU A 62 3.71 3.97 8.67
CA LEU A 62 2.52 4.82 8.50
C LEU A 62 2.36 5.85 9.65
N LYS A 63 3.07 5.66 10.77
CA LYS A 63 3.08 6.63 11.89
C LYS A 63 4.07 7.78 11.66
N LEU A 64 4.93 7.69 10.64
CA LEU A 64 5.85 8.75 10.28
C LEU A 64 5.09 9.95 9.72
N ASP A 65 5.74 11.12 9.79
CA ASP A 65 5.28 12.28 9.04
C ASP A 65 5.27 11.97 7.54
N LYS A 66 4.25 12.48 6.83
CA LYS A 66 4.05 12.20 5.40
C LYS A 66 5.27 12.55 4.54
N ALA A 67 5.98 13.64 4.85
CA ALA A 67 7.17 14.03 4.08
C ALA A 67 8.34 13.06 4.33
N LYS A 68 8.51 12.60 5.57
CA LYS A 68 9.52 11.59 5.91
C LYS A 68 9.20 10.23 5.27
N LEU A 69 7.93 9.83 5.29
CA LEU A 69 7.48 8.60 4.67
C LEU A 69 7.68 8.63 3.15
N ALA A 70 7.34 9.75 2.50
CA ALA A 70 7.59 9.91 1.08
C ALA A 70 9.09 9.86 0.74
N GLN A 71 9.95 10.49 1.54
CA GLN A 71 11.41 10.42 1.36
C GLN A 71 11.96 9.00 1.55
N LEU A 72 11.47 8.27 2.56
CA LEU A 72 11.84 6.87 2.79
C LEU A 72 11.53 6.03 1.53
N ILE A 73 10.29 6.11 1.04
CA ILE A 73 9.85 5.38 -0.15
C ILE A 73 10.69 5.77 -1.37
N LEU A 74 10.94 7.06 -1.60
CA LEU A 74 11.77 7.53 -2.72
C LEU A 74 13.24 7.08 -2.64
N SER A 75 13.73 6.68 -1.46
CA SER A 75 15.10 6.17 -1.30
C SER A 75 15.24 4.68 -1.59
N GLU A 76 14.12 3.96 -1.71
CA GLU A 76 14.06 2.51 -1.96
C GLU A 76 13.73 2.16 -3.42
N ILE A 77 13.35 3.16 -4.23
CA ILE A 77 12.96 3.03 -5.64
C ILE A 77 14.07 3.58 -6.55
#